data_AF-A0AA85JT39-F1
#
_entry.id   AF-A0AA85JT39-F1
#
_cell.length_a   1.000
_cell.length_b   1.000
_cell.length_c   1.000
_cell.angle_alpha   90.00
_cell.angle_beta   90.00
_cell.angle_gamma   90.00
#
_symmetry.space_group_name_H-M   'P 1'
#
loop_
_entity.id
_entity.type
_entity.pdbx_description
1 polymer ?
#
loop_
_entity_poly.entity_id
_entity_poly.type
_entity_poly.pdbx_seq_one_letter_code
_entity_poly.pdbx_strand_id
1 'polypeptide(L)'
;MVDITVSPFRDNRNIKLPKLEPRCFDGNPADYLQFVKAFEIMLSGFLLNDELKLMYLMRYCTGDAARAIQCCKLMTPNEGYAEAMGILRQRFGRPSMIVGKLFEAVKGNGGQLQDDSQALIEILDNLLIYKNGMISMNHMSDLN
;
A
#
# COMPACT_ATOMS: atom_id res chain seq x y z
N MET A 1 29.33 -14.29 -1.12
CA MET A 1 28.99 -13.19 -0.17
C MET A 1 29.21 -11.89 -0.92
N VAL A 2 28.15 -11.29 -1.47
CA VAL A 2 28.17 -9.90 -1.98
C VAL A 2 26.74 -9.39 -1.92
N ASP A 3 26.40 -8.75 -0.80
CA ASP A 3 25.20 -7.93 -0.70
C ASP A 3 25.64 -6.50 -1.00
N ILE A 4 25.44 -6.06 -2.24
CA ILE A 4 25.68 -4.69 -2.66
C ILE A 4 24.34 -3.97 -2.54
N THR A 5 23.97 -3.59 -1.32
CA THR A 5 22.90 -2.63 -1.08
C THR A 5 23.46 -1.22 -1.23
N VAL A 6 23.69 -0.79 -2.47
CA VAL A 6 23.93 0.63 -2.77
C VAL A 6 22.57 1.31 -2.79
N SER A 7 22.22 1.97 -1.69
CA SER A 7 21.06 2.85 -1.61
C SER A 7 21.44 4.23 -2.16
N PRO A 8 20.76 4.78 -3.19
CA PRO A 8 21.18 6.01 -3.87
C PRO A 8 20.84 7.32 -3.11
N PHE A 9 20.58 7.25 -1.81
CA PHE A 9 20.22 8.42 -1.01
C PHE A 9 21.46 9.24 -0.64
N ARG A 10 21.83 10.20 -1.49
CA ARG A 10 22.65 11.35 -1.09
C ARG A 10 21.73 12.54 -0.85
N ASP A 11 21.57 12.92 0.41
CA ASP A 11 21.05 14.23 0.76
C ASP A 11 21.85 14.83 1.93
N ASN A 12 22.45 16.00 1.70
CA ASN A 12 23.45 16.62 2.55
C ASN A 12 22.83 17.67 3.48
N ARG A 13 21.77 17.29 4.21
CA ARG A 13 21.19 18.07 5.32
C ARG A 13 20.79 17.10 6.42
N ASN A 14 21.47 17.19 7.56
CA ASN A 14 21.36 16.28 8.70
C ASN A 14 20.06 16.49 9.50
N ILE A 15 18.90 16.34 8.85
CA ILE A 15 17.62 16.10 9.48
C ILE A 15 17.30 14.64 9.17
N LYS A 16 17.53 13.75 10.15
CA LYS A 16 17.10 12.35 10.04
C LYS A 16 15.58 12.29 10.21
N LEU A 17 14.86 12.74 9.18
CA LEU A 17 13.46 12.34 8.98
C LEU A 17 13.46 10.80 9.00
N PRO A 18 12.54 10.14 9.72
CA PRO A 18 12.35 8.70 9.55
C PRO A 18 12.22 8.47 8.05
N LYS A 19 13.09 7.63 7.47
CA LYS A 19 12.98 7.25 6.07
C LYS A 19 11.55 6.77 5.89
N LEU A 20 10.71 7.56 5.23
CA LEU A 20 9.31 7.22 4.97
C LEU A 20 9.32 6.24 3.79
N GLU A 21 9.99 5.11 3.98
CA GLU A 21 9.93 3.99 3.07
C GLU A 21 8.58 3.30 3.35
N PRO A 22 7.70 3.15 2.35
CA PRO A 22 6.48 2.40 2.52
C PRO A 22 6.86 0.98 2.94
N ARG A 23 6.15 0.45 3.93
CA ARG A 23 6.28 -0.96 4.27
C ARG A 23 5.97 -1.78 3.02
N CYS A 24 6.69 -2.88 2.85
CA CYS A 24 6.42 -3.80 1.75
C CYS A 24 4.97 -4.29 1.85
N PHE A 25 4.29 -4.35 0.71
CA PHE A 25 2.91 -4.77 0.60
C PHE A 25 2.84 -6.18 0.05
N ASP A 26 2.34 -7.12 0.83
CA ASP A 26 2.25 -8.54 0.46
C ASP A 26 0.93 -8.90 -0.24
N GLY A 27 -0.04 -7.99 -0.24
CA GLY A 27 -1.39 -8.21 -0.75
C GLY A 27 -2.47 -8.25 0.34
N ASN A 28 -2.17 -7.99 1.61
CA ASN A 28 -3.21 -7.91 2.65
C ASN A 28 -4.15 -6.71 2.41
N PRO A 29 -5.46 -6.92 2.15
CA PRO A 29 -6.41 -5.82 1.93
C PRO A 29 -6.45 -4.78 3.05
N ALA A 30 -6.27 -5.18 4.32
CA ALA A 30 -6.28 -4.25 5.46
C ALA A 30 -5.18 -3.17 5.36
N ASP A 31 -4.03 -3.53 4.78
CA ASP A 31 -2.86 -2.65 4.68
C ASP A 31 -2.84 -1.81 3.39
N TYR A 32 -3.73 -2.12 2.42
CA TYR A 32 -3.72 -1.54 1.09
C TYR A 32 -3.76 -0.01 1.10
N LEU A 33 -4.66 0.59 1.91
CA LEU A 33 -4.84 2.04 1.93
C LEU A 33 -3.61 2.76 2.50
N GLN A 34 -3.04 2.23 3.57
CA GLN A 34 -1.84 2.78 4.17
C GLN A 34 -0.66 2.68 3.20
N PHE A 35 -0.53 1.53 2.52
CA PHE A 35 0.50 1.32 1.50
C PHE A 35 0.40 2.33 0.36
N VAL A 36 -0.77 2.46 -0.28
CA VAL A 36 -0.96 3.40 -1.41
C VAL A 36 -0.64 4.82 -0.98
N LYS A 37 -1.12 5.25 0.20
CA LYS A 37 -0.85 6.62 0.68
C LYS A 37 0.63 6.86 0.95
N ALA A 38 1.31 5.93 1.60
CA ALA A 38 2.74 6.04 1.87
C ALA A 38 3.55 6.04 0.56
N PHE A 39 3.16 5.23 -0.41
CA PHE A 39 3.79 5.16 -1.72
C PHE A 39 3.63 6.47 -2.51
N GLU A 40 2.43 7.08 -2.51
CA GLU A 40 2.21 8.39 -3.13
C GLU A 40 3.05 9.50 -2.50
N ILE A 41 3.11 9.54 -1.15
CA ILE A 41 3.93 10.53 -0.44
C ILE A 41 5.40 10.36 -0.83
N MET A 42 5.91 9.12 -0.87
CA MET A 42 7.26 8.84 -1.33
C MET A 42 7.48 9.39 -2.75
N LEU A 43 6.60 9.06 -3.71
CA LEU A 43 6.75 9.49 -5.09
C LEU A 43 6.66 11.01 -5.25
N SER A 44 5.86 11.70 -4.42
CA SER A 44 5.73 13.17 -4.46
C SER A 44 7.03 13.92 -4.19
N GLY A 45 7.99 13.28 -3.51
CA GLY A 45 9.34 13.83 -3.30
C GLY A 45 10.26 13.72 -4.52
N PHE A 46 9.84 13.07 -5.61
CA PHE A 46 10.67 12.81 -6.78
C PHE A 46 9.94 13.15 -8.09
N LEU A 47 10.68 13.71 -9.05
CA LEU A 47 10.22 13.85 -10.44
C LEU A 47 10.54 12.55 -11.21
N LEU A 48 9.64 11.57 -11.13
CA LEU A 48 9.82 10.24 -11.75
C LEU A 48 8.92 10.07 -12.97
N ASN A 49 9.47 9.44 -14.01
CA ASN A 49 8.67 8.92 -15.12
C ASN A 49 7.94 7.63 -14.72
N ASP A 50 6.97 7.19 -15.53
CA ASP A 50 6.12 6.05 -15.17
C ASP A 50 6.89 4.72 -15.14
N GLU A 51 7.97 4.59 -15.90
CA GLU A 51 8.87 3.43 -15.82
C GLU A 51 9.49 3.28 -14.42
N LEU A 52 10.03 4.38 -13.88
CA LEU A 52 10.62 4.40 -12.55
C LEU A 52 9.54 4.18 -11.49
N LYS A 53 8.36 4.80 -11.62
CA LYS A 53 7.24 4.56 -10.69
C LYS A 53 6.84 3.09 -10.65
N LEU A 54 6.72 2.43 -11.81
CA LEU A 54 6.44 1.00 -11.90
C LEU A 54 7.54 0.17 -11.24
N MET A 55 8.81 0.49 -11.51
CA MET A 55 9.93 -0.23 -10.90
C MET A 55 9.94 -0.11 -9.37
N TYR A 56 9.66 1.08 -8.82
CA TYR A 56 9.50 1.28 -7.39
C TYR A 56 8.28 0.54 -6.84
N LEU A 57 7.14 0.60 -7.51
CA LEU A 57 5.92 -0.11 -7.11
C LEU A 57 6.19 -1.62 -7.00
N MET A 58 6.84 -2.19 -8.01
CA MET A 58 7.22 -3.61 -8.01
C MET A 58 8.22 -3.96 -6.91
N ARG A 59 9.14 -3.04 -6.54
CA ARG A 59 10.09 -3.26 -5.45
C ARG A 59 9.42 -3.34 -4.08
N TYR A 60 8.36 -2.56 -3.86
CA TYR A 60 7.64 -2.56 -2.59
C TYR A 60 6.47 -3.55 -2.54
N CYS A 61 6.09 -4.15 -3.66
CA CYS A 61 5.16 -5.27 -3.67
C CYS A 61 5.91 -6.59 -3.44
N THR A 62 5.35 -7.44 -2.60
CA THR A 62 5.84 -8.78 -2.27
C THR A 62 4.67 -9.78 -2.34
N GLY A 63 4.94 -11.08 -2.16
CA GLY A 63 3.87 -12.08 -2.05
C GLY A 63 2.83 -12.05 -3.18
N ASP A 64 1.56 -11.97 -2.82
CA ASP A 64 0.42 -11.96 -3.74
C ASP A 64 0.36 -10.68 -4.57
N ALA A 65 0.71 -9.54 -3.96
CA ALA A 65 0.76 -8.26 -4.66
C ALA A 65 1.80 -8.28 -5.79
N ALA A 66 3.02 -8.79 -5.52
CA ALA A 66 4.07 -8.89 -6.53
C ALA A 66 3.65 -9.80 -7.69
N ARG A 67 3.05 -10.97 -7.39
CA ARG A 67 2.54 -11.89 -8.42
C ARG A 67 1.45 -11.26 -9.26
N ALA A 68 0.57 -10.47 -8.66
CA ALA A 68 -0.54 -9.84 -9.35
C ALA A 68 -0.09 -8.83 -10.42
N ILE A 69 0.98 -8.06 -10.14
CA ILE A 69 1.44 -6.98 -11.03
C ILE A 69 2.65 -7.37 -11.90
N GLN A 70 3.13 -8.61 -11.81
CA GLN A 70 4.34 -9.05 -12.50
C GLN A 70 4.27 -8.83 -14.02
N CYS A 71 3.10 -9.06 -14.63
CA CYS A 71 2.89 -8.91 -16.07
C CYS A 71 2.98 -7.44 -16.54
N CYS A 72 2.80 -6.46 -15.66
CA CYS A 72 2.83 -5.04 -16.01
C CYS A 72 4.21 -4.58 -16.50
N LYS A 73 5.29 -5.31 -16.14
CA LYS A 73 6.65 -5.03 -16.63
C LYS A 73 6.81 -5.30 -18.14
N LEU A 74 5.89 -6.04 -18.75
CA LEU A 74 5.89 -6.34 -20.18
C LEU A 74 5.15 -5.28 -21.01
N MET A 75 4.47 -4.35 -20.35
CA MET A 75 3.70 -3.27 -20.99
C MET A 75 4.60 -2.07 -21.27
N THR A 76 4.08 -1.09 -22.03
CA THR A 76 4.76 0.20 -22.15
C THR A 76 4.83 0.89 -20.78
N PRO A 77 5.85 1.74 -20.52
CA PRO A 77 6.02 2.38 -19.20
C PRO A 77 4.76 3.07 -18.65
N ASN A 78 4.05 3.81 -19.50
CA ASN A 78 2.86 4.57 -19.09
C ASN A 78 1.67 3.64 -18.78
N GLU A 79 1.49 2.58 -19.58
CA GLU A 79 0.43 1.59 -19.38
C GLU A 79 0.72 0.69 -18.18
N GLY A 80 1.97 0.26 -18.03
CA GLY A 80 2.37 -0.69 -16.99
C GLY A 80 2.16 -0.15 -15.58
N TYR A 81 2.51 1.11 -15.32
CA TYR A 81 2.26 1.72 -14.00
C TYR A 81 0.76 1.85 -13.70
N ALA A 82 -0.01 2.38 -14.66
CA ALA A 82 -1.45 2.56 -14.51
C ALA A 82 -2.17 1.22 -14.29
N GLU A 83 -1.83 0.21 -15.08
CA GLU A 83 -2.39 -1.14 -14.97
C GLU A 83 -2.03 -1.79 -13.63
N ALA A 84 -0.77 -1.67 -13.18
CA ALA A 84 -0.34 -2.22 -11.90
C ALA A 84 -1.15 -1.63 -10.73
N MET A 85 -1.34 -0.31 -10.70
CA MET A 85 -2.19 0.36 -9.71
C MET A 85 -3.65 -0.10 -9.80
N GLY A 86 -4.17 -0.26 -11.02
CA GLY A 86 -5.51 -0.80 -11.27
C GLY A 86 -5.70 -2.20 -10.70
N ILE A 87 -4.75 -3.11 -10.96
CA ILE A 87 -4.78 -4.50 -10.46
C ILE A 87 -4.74 -4.52 -8.93
N LEU A 88 -3.85 -3.74 -8.29
CA LEU A 88 -3.76 -3.69 -6.84
C LEU A 88 -5.08 -3.19 -6.22
N ARG A 89 -5.68 -2.14 -6.78
CA ARG A 89 -6.98 -1.64 -6.34
C ARG A 89 -8.08 -2.68 -6.49
N GLN A 90 -8.12 -3.38 -7.63
CA GLN A 90 -9.16 -4.36 -7.91
C GLN A 90 -9.05 -5.61 -7.03
N ARG A 91 -7.83 -6.08 -6.72
CA ARG A 91 -7.63 -7.31 -5.94
C ARG A 91 -7.63 -7.07 -4.44
N PHE A 92 -7.08 -5.95 -3.98
CA PHE A 92 -6.82 -5.73 -2.56
C PHE A 92 -7.47 -4.45 -2.00
N GLY A 93 -7.77 -3.47 -2.87
CA GLY A 93 -8.36 -2.19 -2.47
C GLY A 93 -9.88 -2.11 -2.50
N ARG A 94 -10.59 -3.21 -2.77
CA ARG A 94 -12.06 -3.19 -2.82
C ARG A 94 -12.66 -3.07 -1.40
N PRO A 95 -13.66 -2.22 -1.20
CA PRO A 95 -14.36 -2.08 0.09
C PRO A 95 -14.78 -3.41 0.72
N SER A 96 -15.36 -4.29 -0.08
CA SER A 96 -15.82 -5.61 0.36
C SER A 96 -14.69 -6.54 0.79
N MET A 97 -13.51 -6.43 0.16
CA MET A 97 -12.34 -7.23 0.53
C MET A 97 -11.75 -6.74 1.86
N ILE A 98 -11.69 -5.42 2.04
CA ILE A 98 -11.14 -4.81 3.26
C ILE A 98 -12.05 -5.10 4.45
N VAL A 99 -13.36 -4.86 4.30
CA VAL A 99 -14.35 -5.17 5.34
C VAL A 99 -14.40 -6.68 5.62
N GLY A 100 -14.35 -7.52 4.59
CA GLY A 100 -14.33 -8.97 4.76
C GLY A 100 -13.12 -9.46 5.55
N LYS A 101 -11.91 -8.95 5.25
CA LYS A 101 -10.70 -9.29 6.00
C LYS A 101 -10.74 -8.81 7.45
N LEU A 102 -11.24 -7.61 7.67
CA LEU A 102 -11.42 -7.10 9.02
C LEU A 102 -12.41 -7.97 9.81
N PHE A 103 -13.53 -8.35 9.19
CA PHE A 103 -14.53 -9.21 9.81
C PHE A 103 -14.01 -10.62 10.11
N GLU A 104 -13.22 -11.22 9.22
CA GLU A 104 -12.57 -12.51 9.48
C GLU A 104 -11.57 -12.43 10.64
N ALA A 105 -10.83 -11.32 10.77
CA ALA A 105 -9.97 -11.10 11.94
C ALA A 105 -10.77 -11.03 13.24
N VAL A 106 -11.96 -10.40 13.22
CA VAL A 106 -12.89 -10.40 14.36
C VAL A 106 -13.39 -11.81 14.66
N LYS A 107 -13.88 -12.52 13.64
CA LYS A 107 -14.54 -13.81 13.79
C LYS A 107 -13.58 -14.92 14.20
N GLY A 108 -12.34 -14.89 13.73
CA GLY A 108 -11.26 -15.79 14.18
C GLY A 108 -10.97 -15.66 15.68
N ASN A 109 -11.21 -14.48 16.25
CA ASN A 109 -11.10 -14.20 17.68
C ASN A 109 -12.42 -14.46 18.44
N GLY A 110 -13.46 -14.98 17.79
CA GLY A 110 -14.83 -15.11 18.31
C GLY A 110 -15.02 -15.97 19.56
N GLY A 111 -14.02 -16.76 19.97
CA GLY A 111 -13.99 -17.42 21.27
C GLY A 111 -13.61 -16.50 22.45
N GLN A 112 -13.07 -15.30 22.16
CA GLN A 112 -12.40 -14.40 23.12
C GLN A 112 -12.99 -12.96 23.12
N LEU A 113 -13.96 -12.66 22.24
CA LEU A 113 -14.55 -11.32 22.10
C LEU A 113 -15.49 -10.89 23.23
N GLN A 114 -15.71 -11.71 24.26
CA GLN A 114 -16.55 -11.30 25.40
C GLN A 114 -15.86 -10.28 26.33
N ASP A 115 -14.54 -10.07 26.24
CA ASP A 115 -13.82 -9.13 27.14
C ASP A 115 -12.64 -8.37 26.49
N ASP A 116 -12.27 -8.65 25.24
CA ASP A 116 -11.11 -8.01 24.60
C ASP A 116 -11.48 -6.65 23.96
N SER A 117 -11.67 -5.65 24.82
CA SER A 117 -11.79 -4.23 24.45
C SER A 117 -10.68 -3.76 23.48
N GLN A 118 -9.49 -4.35 23.55
CA GLN A 118 -8.37 -4.07 22.64
C GLN A 118 -8.64 -4.52 21.20
N ALA A 119 -9.22 -5.72 21.01
CA ALA A 119 -9.58 -6.19 19.67
C ALA A 119 -10.62 -5.26 19.03
N LEU A 120 -11.59 -4.77 19.81
CA LEU A 120 -12.59 -3.81 19.35
C LEU A 120 -11.98 -2.44 19.00
N ILE A 121 -11.01 -1.96 19.77
CA ILE A 121 -10.27 -0.72 19.48
C ILE A 121 -9.50 -0.86 18.17
N GLU A 122 -8.78 -1.96 17.97
CA GLU A 122 -8.02 -2.20 16.74
C GLU A 122 -8.94 -2.28 15.50
N ILE A 123 -10.14 -2.85 15.66
CA ILE A 123 -11.17 -2.85 14.61
C ILE A 123 -11.65 -1.43 14.31
N LEU A 124 -11.96 -0.64 15.34
CA LEU A 124 -12.38 0.75 15.19
C LEU A 124 -11.32 1.60 14.50
N ASP A 125 -10.05 1.45 14.90
CA ASP A 125 -8.92 2.13 14.28
C ASP A 125 -8.79 1.76 12.80
N ASN A 126 -8.89 0.47 12.46
CA ASN A 126 -8.86 0.01 11.08
C ASN A 126 -10.04 0.54 10.25
N LEU A 127 -11.25 0.61 10.82
CA LEU A 127 -12.40 1.23 10.16
C LEU A 127 -12.21 2.74 9.97
N LEU A 128 -11.59 3.42 10.93
CA LEU A 128 -11.32 4.85 10.86
C LEU A 128 -10.27 5.15 9.77
N ILE A 129 -9.19 4.35 9.74
CA ILE A 129 -8.18 4.37 8.68
C ILE A 129 -8.84 4.14 7.32
N TYR A 130 -9.73 3.16 7.23
CA TYR A 130 -10.46 2.84 6.01
C TYR A 130 -11.35 4.01 5.53
N LYS A 131 -12.15 4.57 6.45
CA LYS A 131 -13.01 5.73 6.18
C LYS A 131 -12.21 6.94 5.70
N ASN A 132 -11.13 7.27 6.38
CA ASN A 132 -10.29 8.43 6.06
C ASN A 132 -9.51 8.24 4.75
N GLY A 133 -9.07 7.00 4.46
CA GLY A 133 -8.45 6.64 3.18
C GLY A 133 -9.41 6.75 2.00
N MET A 134 -10.67 6.29 2.15
CA MET A 134 -11.69 6.46 1.10
C MET A 134 -12.01 7.92 0.79
N ILE A 135 -12.17 8.77 1.81
CA ILE A 135 -12.41 10.20 1.61
C ILE A 135 -11.27 10.83 0.81
N SER A 136 -10.02 10.50 1.18
CA SER A 136 -8.83 11.00 0.49
C SER A 136 -8.74 10.56 -0.97
N MET A 137 -9.14 9.32 -1.30
CA MET A 137 -9.17 8.83 -2.68
C MET A 137 -10.33 9.39 -3.51
N ASN A 138 -11.47 9.71 -2.88
CA ASN A 138 -12.62 10.29 -3.58
C ASN A 138 -12.32 11.73 -4.04
N HIS A 139 -11.67 12.53 -3.18
CA HIS A 139 -11.19 13.87 -3.54
C HIS A 139 -10.15 13.88 -4.67
N MET A 140 -9.47 12.75 -4.90
CA MET A 140 -8.43 12.61 -5.91
C MET A 140 -8.98 12.15 -7.27
N SER A 141 -10.21 11.63 -7.30
CA SER A 141 -10.94 11.29 -8.52
C SER A 141 -11.59 12.52 -9.17
N ASP A 142 -11.83 13.59 -8.39
CA ASP A 142 -12.44 14.85 -8.84
C ASP A 142 -11.41 15.84 -9.45
N LEU A 143 -10.12 15.48 -9.51
CA LEU A 143 -9.03 16.34 -10.00
C LEU A 143 -8.46 15.93 -11.38
N ASN A 144 -9.14 15.04 -12.11
CA ASN A 144 -8.72 14.60 -13.45
C ASN A 144 -9.78 14.88 -14.52
#